data_AF-A0A078A133-F1
#
_entry.id   AF-A0A078A133-F1
#
_cell.length_a   1.000
_cell.length_b   1.000
_cell.length_c   1.000
_cell.angle_alpha   90.00
_cell.angle_beta   90.00
_cell.angle_gamma   90.00
#
_symmetry.space_group_name_H-M   'P 1'
#
loop_
_entity.id
_entity.type
_entity.pdbx_description
1 polymer ?
#
loop_
_entity_poly.entity_id
_entity_poly.type
_entity_poly.pdbx_seq_one_letter_code
_entity_poly.pdbx_strand_id
1 'polypeptide(L)'
;MAFRISSGDFQLDDFHSQGNGLVILTWLIWLIAVMTLYIVFMNFIIAVISESYERVMQKLIAESYRVKANLTVEREQFFSSEDLKSTKYFPQYIVVRRPLNAVIKEDGEWQGFIKDLKYTIRTTVAKSKADIIQNLHQLQTQNNQKLDKIDEVLALHQKQFTNDGLDEKIKILSEKHDQVCESSKKDLQILKTDLDELAIGLELQNKDFNIKVDGLDKQAKGLDIKVAKIQDDIEFIKNSLTQLLPKYNQ
;
A
#
# COMPACT_ATOMS: atom_id res chain seq x y z
N MET A 1 39.61 -56.74 30.92
CA MET A 1 39.26 -56.25 32.27
C MET A 1 37.95 -55.47 32.28
N ALA A 2 37.78 -54.43 31.45
CA ALA A 2 36.56 -53.62 31.41
C ALA A 2 35.26 -54.43 31.15
N PHE A 3 35.30 -55.47 30.31
CA PHE A 3 34.14 -56.33 30.04
C PHE A 3 33.68 -57.17 31.25
N ARG A 4 34.60 -57.69 32.08
CA ARG A 4 34.27 -58.43 33.32
C ARG A 4 33.70 -57.51 34.40
N ILE A 5 34.27 -56.31 34.51
CA ILE A 5 33.74 -55.25 35.39
C ILE A 5 32.35 -54.83 34.93
N SER A 6 32.11 -54.75 33.62
CA SER A 6 30.79 -54.43 33.05
C SER A 6 29.76 -55.55 33.22
N SER A 7 30.18 -56.82 33.36
CA SER A 7 29.29 -57.95 33.60
C SER A 7 28.96 -58.16 35.09
N GLY A 8 29.44 -57.27 35.98
CA GLY A 8 29.19 -57.33 37.42
C GLY A 8 30.15 -58.24 38.20
N ASP A 9 31.18 -58.79 37.57
CA ASP A 9 32.24 -59.57 38.20
C ASP A 9 33.34 -58.61 38.70
N PHE A 10 33.09 -58.03 39.88
CA PHE A 10 34.00 -57.10 40.53
C PHE A 10 34.99 -57.88 41.42
N GLN A 11 36.10 -58.35 40.85
CA GLN A 11 37.23 -58.85 41.65
C GLN A 11 37.91 -57.70 42.40
N LEU A 12 37.34 -57.30 43.54
CA LEU A 12 37.81 -56.17 44.36
C LEU A 12 38.97 -56.55 45.29
N ASP A 13 39.28 -57.84 45.41
CA ASP A 13 40.15 -58.41 46.44
C ASP A 13 41.59 -57.88 46.40
N ASP A 14 42.08 -57.48 45.23
CA ASP A 14 43.47 -57.01 45.04
C ASP A 14 43.61 -55.47 45.08
N PHE A 15 42.51 -54.72 45.19
CA PHE A 15 42.55 -53.26 45.22
C PHE A 15 42.84 -52.68 46.61
N HIS A 16 42.74 -53.49 47.66
CA HIS A 16 43.10 -53.11 49.03
C HIS A 16 44.63 -53.11 49.25
N SER A 17 45.41 -53.78 48.40
CA SER A 17 46.88 -53.88 48.53
C SER A 17 47.63 -52.67 47.92
N GLN A 18 46.91 -51.75 47.28
CA GLN A 18 47.47 -50.58 46.60
C GLN A 18 47.65 -49.39 47.56
N GLY A 19 48.57 -48.47 47.25
CA GLY A 19 48.85 -47.32 48.13
C GLY A 19 47.61 -46.47 48.45
N ASN A 20 47.48 -45.99 49.69
CA ASN A 20 46.26 -45.40 50.26
C ASN A 20 45.52 -44.37 49.38
N GLY A 21 46.24 -43.54 48.60
CA GLY A 21 45.61 -42.54 47.71
C GLY A 21 44.94 -43.13 46.47
N LEU A 22 45.48 -44.24 45.93
CA LEU A 22 44.95 -44.93 44.75
C LEU A 22 43.68 -45.73 45.09
N VAL A 23 43.59 -46.24 46.32
CA VAL A 23 42.42 -46.98 46.81
C VAL A 23 41.17 -46.10 46.79
N ILE A 24 41.26 -44.87 47.29
CA ILE A 24 40.13 -43.92 47.34
C ILE A 24 39.66 -43.54 45.93
N LEU A 25 40.59 -43.28 45.01
CA LEU A 25 40.26 -42.98 43.61
C LEU A 25 39.61 -44.17 42.90
N THR A 26 40.07 -45.39 43.17
CA THR A 26 39.51 -46.60 42.59
C THR A 26 38.07 -46.86 43.07
N TRP A 27 37.80 -46.65 44.37
CA TRP A 27 36.44 -46.72 44.90
C TRP A 27 35.51 -45.67 44.31
N LEU A 28 36.01 -44.43 44.13
CA LEU A 28 35.24 -43.35 43.54
C LEU A 28 34.87 -43.64 42.08
N ILE A 29 35.82 -44.09 41.26
CA ILE A 29 35.56 -44.41 39.85
C ILE A 29 34.68 -45.65 39.70
N TRP A 30 34.83 -46.63 40.58
CA TRP A 30 33.94 -47.80 40.62
C TRP A 30 32.50 -47.39 40.93
N LEU A 31 32.29 -46.53 41.93
CA LEU A 31 30.96 -46.04 42.29
C LEU A 31 30.31 -45.25 41.15
N ILE A 32 31.07 -44.38 40.48
CA ILE A 32 30.60 -43.63 39.31
C ILE A 32 30.24 -44.57 38.15
N ALA A 33 31.05 -45.61 37.90
CA ALA A 33 30.78 -46.60 36.87
C ALA A 33 29.50 -47.39 37.14
N VAL A 34 29.28 -47.85 38.38
CA VAL A 34 28.07 -48.56 38.80
C VAL A 34 26.82 -47.66 38.68
N MET A 35 26.92 -46.40 39.14
CA MET A 35 25.82 -45.43 39.03
C MET A 35 25.46 -45.13 37.57
N THR A 36 26.47 -44.91 36.71
CA THR A 36 26.25 -44.65 35.28
C THR A 36 25.60 -45.85 34.60
N LEU A 37 26.05 -47.06 34.91
CA LEU A 37 25.49 -48.29 34.38
C LEU A 37 24.01 -48.43 34.79
N TYR A 38 23.66 -48.14 36.04
CA TYR A 38 22.28 -48.21 36.52
C TYR A 38 21.37 -47.17 35.84
N ILE A 39 21.84 -45.95 35.62
CA ILE A 39 21.09 -44.91 34.89
C ILE A 39 20.82 -45.35 33.45
N VAL A 40 21.83 -45.89 32.76
CA VAL A 40 21.66 -46.39 31.38
C VAL A 40 20.66 -47.56 31.35
N PHE A 41 20.76 -48.52 32.28
CA PHE A 41 19.82 -49.63 32.36
C PHE A 41 18.39 -49.18 32.64
N MET A 42 18.18 -48.27 33.60
CA MET A 42 16.84 -47.78 33.91
C MET A 42 16.22 -47.03 32.73
N ASN A 43 16.99 -46.18 32.05
CA ASN A 43 16.52 -45.48 30.85
C ASN A 43 16.14 -46.45 29.73
N PHE A 44 16.91 -47.51 29.53
CA PHE A 44 16.60 -48.55 28.56
C PHE A 44 15.33 -49.33 28.93
N ILE A 45 15.20 -49.78 30.18
CA ILE A 45 14.02 -50.51 30.67
C ILE A 45 12.78 -49.64 30.53
N ILE A 46 12.85 -48.36 30.93
CA ILE A 46 11.72 -47.43 30.79
C ILE A 46 11.33 -47.27 29.32
N ALA A 47 12.28 -47.12 28.39
CA ALA A 47 11.96 -46.99 26.97
C ALA A 47 11.25 -48.24 26.42
N VAL A 48 11.77 -49.44 26.70
CA VAL A 48 11.19 -50.71 26.23
C VAL A 48 9.82 -50.99 26.87
N ILE A 49 9.69 -50.77 28.18
CA ILE A 49 8.41 -50.95 28.88
C ILE A 49 7.39 -49.92 28.39
N SER A 50 7.77 -48.66 28.21
CA SER A 50 6.85 -47.62 27.74
C SER A 50 6.31 -47.93 26.34
N GLU A 51 7.17 -48.36 25.43
CA GLU A 51 6.76 -48.76 24.09
C GLU A 51 5.83 -49.98 24.09
N SER A 52 6.17 -51.01 24.88
CA SER A 52 5.34 -52.22 24.98
C SER A 52 4.00 -51.94 25.67
N TYR A 53 3.99 -51.11 26.71
CA TYR A 53 2.79 -50.71 27.43
C TYR A 53 1.84 -49.92 26.52
N GLU A 54 2.35 -48.96 25.75
CA GLU A 54 1.52 -48.19 24.83
C GLU A 54 0.86 -49.06 23.75
N ARG A 55 1.61 -49.99 23.15
CA ARG A 55 1.06 -50.93 22.16
C ARG A 55 -0.05 -51.82 22.74
N VAL A 56 0.11 -52.29 23.99
CA VAL A 56 -0.89 -53.12 24.66
C VAL A 56 -2.10 -52.27 25.04
N MET A 57 -1.89 -51.08 25.61
CA MET A 57 -2.97 -50.18 26.04
C MET A 57 -3.92 -49.83 24.89
N GLN A 58 -3.37 -49.51 23.71
CA GLN A 58 -4.19 -49.17 22.53
C GLN A 58 -5.03 -50.35 22.02
N LYS A 59 -4.52 -51.59 22.18
CA LYS A 59 -5.19 -52.80 21.69
C LYS A 59 -6.03 -53.51 22.75
N LEU A 60 -5.93 -53.12 24.01
CA LEU A 60 -6.55 -53.81 25.15
C LEU A 60 -8.06 -54.02 24.96
N ILE A 61 -8.78 -53.00 24.51
CA ILE A 61 -10.23 -53.07 24.30
C ILE A 61 -10.57 -54.00 23.13
N ALA A 62 -9.85 -53.88 22.02
CA ALA A 62 -10.07 -54.70 20.83
C ALA A 62 -9.76 -56.19 21.11
N GLU A 63 -8.65 -56.47 21.79
CA GLU A 63 -8.29 -57.81 22.26
C GLU A 63 -9.31 -58.34 23.27
N SER A 64 -9.82 -57.51 24.19
CA SER A 64 -10.89 -57.93 25.10
C SER A 64 -12.15 -58.36 24.35
N TYR A 65 -12.57 -57.62 23.33
CA TYR A 65 -13.70 -58.02 22.49
C TYR A 65 -13.39 -59.25 21.63
N ARG A 66 -12.17 -59.36 21.09
CA ARG A 66 -11.72 -60.53 20.33
C ARG A 66 -11.79 -61.80 21.17
N VAL A 67 -11.27 -61.75 22.40
CA VAL A 67 -11.33 -62.88 23.34
C VAL A 67 -12.79 -63.22 23.69
N LYS A 68 -13.64 -62.22 23.96
CA LYS A 68 -15.07 -62.46 24.21
C LYS A 68 -15.77 -63.11 23.02
N ALA A 69 -15.52 -62.63 21.80
CA ALA A 69 -16.09 -63.20 20.59
C ALA A 69 -15.61 -64.64 20.37
N ASN A 70 -14.31 -64.91 20.58
CA ASN A 70 -13.77 -66.27 20.50
C ASN A 70 -14.43 -67.19 21.53
N LEU A 71 -14.60 -66.74 22.77
CA LEU A 71 -15.29 -67.53 23.80
C LEU A 71 -16.76 -67.79 23.44
N THR A 72 -17.45 -66.82 22.82
CA THR A 72 -18.80 -67.03 22.30
C THR A 72 -18.82 -68.09 21.19
N VAL A 73 -17.90 -68.01 20.22
CA VAL A 73 -17.77 -69.00 19.13
C VAL A 73 -17.45 -70.39 19.67
N GLU A 74 -16.51 -70.50 20.60
CA GLU A 74 -16.16 -71.76 21.27
C GLU A 74 -17.37 -72.35 21.99
N ARG A 75 -18.17 -71.51 22.68
CA ARG A 75 -19.43 -71.97 23.28
C ARG A 75 -20.46 -72.38 22.24
N GLU A 76 -20.56 -71.66 21.13
CA GLU A 76 -21.55 -71.95 20.08
C GLU A 76 -21.32 -73.30 19.41
N GLN A 77 -20.08 -73.78 19.36
CA GLN A 77 -19.75 -75.13 18.84
C GLN A 77 -20.40 -76.26 19.65
N PHE A 78 -20.79 -76.02 20.91
CA PHE A 78 -21.46 -77.02 21.74
C PHE A 78 -22.98 -77.00 21.61
N PHE A 79 -23.58 -76.08 20.84
CA PHE A 79 -25.02 -76.06 20.61
C PHE A 79 -25.43 -77.04 19.51
N SER A 80 -26.54 -77.73 19.74
CA SER A 80 -27.19 -78.52 18.70
C SER A 80 -27.97 -77.61 17.74
N SER A 81 -28.29 -78.10 16.53
CA SER A 81 -29.07 -77.33 15.55
C SER A 81 -30.47 -76.93 16.03
N GLU A 82 -30.99 -77.63 17.05
CA GLU A 82 -32.25 -77.34 17.73
C GLU A 82 -32.11 -76.18 18.74
N ASP A 83 -30.99 -76.11 19.46
CA ASP A 83 -30.71 -75.07 20.45
C ASP A 83 -30.55 -73.69 19.80
N LEU A 84 -29.94 -73.65 18.61
CA LEU A 84 -29.79 -72.43 17.80
C LEU A 84 -31.13 -71.81 17.37
N LYS A 85 -32.21 -72.60 17.35
CA LYS A 85 -33.56 -72.15 17.02
C LYS A 85 -34.40 -71.83 18.26
N SER A 86 -33.89 -72.13 19.45
CA SER A 86 -34.61 -71.92 20.70
C SER A 86 -34.68 -70.44 21.05
N THR A 87 -35.90 -69.92 21.19
CA THR A 87 -36.17 -68.56 21.67
C THR A 87 -35.74 -68.32 23.12
N LYS A 88 -35.39 -69.39 23.86
CA LYS A 88 -34.82 -69.30 25.20
C LYS A 88 -33.36 -68.84 25.18
N TYR A 89 -32.57 -69.31 24.21
CA TYR A 89 -31.15 -68.93 24.06
C TYR A 89 -30.99 -67.71 23.14
N PHE A 90 -31.83 -67.60 22.10
CA PHE A 90 -31.79 -66.54 21.10
C PHE A 90 -33.15 -65.82 20.99
N PRO A 91 -33.47 -64.91 21.93
CA PRO A 91 -34.71 -64.14 21.87
C PRO A 91 -34.69 -63.14 20.71
N GLN A 92 -35.85 -62.87 20.11
CA GLN A 92 -35.99 -61.94 18.99
C GLN A 92 -35.85 -60.46 19.39
N TYR A 93 -36.08 -60.14 20.67
CA TYR A 93 -36.10 -58.77 21.17
C TYR A 93 -35.35 -58.67 22.49
N ILE A 94 -34.58 -57.59 22.64
CA ILE A 94 -33.88 -57.24 23.87
C ILE A 94 -34.44 -55.91 24.35
N VAL A 95 -34.99 -55.87 25.55
CA VAL A 95 -35.48 -54.63 26.17
C VAL A 95 -34.39 -54.04 27.03
N VAL A 96 -33.85 -52.89 26.61
CA VAL A 96 -32.81 -52.16 27.36
C VAL A 96 -33.44 -50.97 28.07
N ARG A 97 -33.25 -50.88 29.39
CA ARG A 97 -33.65 -49.69 30.18
C ARG A 97 -32.40 -48.94 30.63
N ARG A 98 -32.37 -47.62 30.50
CA ARG A 98 -31.28 -46.78 31.00
C ARG A 98 -31.49 -46.53 32.49
N PRO A 99 -30.51 -46.82 33.37
CA PRO A 99 -30.59 -46.44 34.78
C PRO A 99 -30.56 -44.92 34.89
N LEU A 100 -31.43 -44.35 35.75
CA LEU A 100 -31.51 -42.90 36.00
C LEU A 100 -30.25 -42.37 36.70
N ASN A 101 -29.55 -43.22 37.46
CA ASN A 101 -28.34 -42.88 38.21
C ASN A 101 -27.20 -43.83 37.80
N ALA A 102 -26.65 -43.66 36.60
CA ALA A 102 -25.39 -44.31 36.28
C ALA A 102 -24.26 -43.53 36.95
N VAL A 103 -23.77 -44.00 38.10
CA VAL A 103 -22.40 -43.66 38.53
C VAL A 103 -21.49 -44.36 37.55
N ILE A 104 -20.96 -43.59 36.61
CA ILE A 104 -20.07 -44.06 35.56
C ILE A 104 -18.75 -44.44 36.24
N LYS A 105 -18.32 -45.69 36.07
CA LYS A 105 -16.99 -46.13 36.53
C LYS A 105 -15.92 -45.38 35.72
N GLU A 106 -15.01 -44.69 36.42
CA GLU A 106 -13.95 -43.81 35.89
C GLU A 106 -13.10 -44.42 34.76
N ASP A 107 -12.91 -45.74 34.72
CA ASP A 107 -12.08 -46.40 33.68
C ASP A 107 -12.67 -46.27 32.25
N GLY A 108 -13.98 -46.04 32.12
CA GLY A 108 -14.62 -45.77 30.83
C GLY A 108 -14.63 -44.29 30.43
N GLU A 109 -14.43 -43.39 31.39
CA GLU A 109 -14.47 -41.95 31.16
C GLU A 109 -13.21 -41.44 30.47
N TRP A 110 -12.05 -42.07 30.66
CA TRP A 110 -10.83 -41.65 29.96
C TRP A 110 -10.93 -41.81 28.44
N GLN A 111 -11.58 -42.87 27.97
CA GLN A 111 -11.83 -43.07 26.55
C GLN A 111 -12.91 -42.10 26.03
N GLY A 112 -13.93 -41.81 26.85
CA GLY A 112 -14.94 -40.79 26.58
C GLY A 112 -14.33 -39.39 26.48
N PHE A 113 -13.49 -39.02 27.44
CA PHE A 113 -12.75 -37.77 27.51
C PHE A 113 -11.82 -37.60 26.31
N ILE A 114 -11.04 -38.62 25.93
CA ILE A 114 -10.21 -38.55 24.71
C ILE A 114 -11.08 -38.43 23.46
N LYS A 115 -12.22 -39.14 23.40
CA LYS A 115 -13.15 -39.03 22.27
C LYS A 115 -13.76 -37.64 22.18
N ASP A 116 -14.17 -37.07 23.31
CA ASP A 116 -14.77 -35.75 23.41
C ASP A 116 -13.74 -34.64 23.17
N LEU A 117 -12.50 -34.81 23.63
CA LEU A 117 -11.37 -33.94 23.31
C LEU A 117 -11.09 -33.98 21.80
N LYS A 118 -11.02 -35.18 21.21
CA LYS A 118 -10.80 -35.33 19.76
C LYS A 118 -11.95 -34.74 18.96
N TYR A 119 -13.18 -34.92 19.42
CA TYR A 119 -14.37 -34.31 18.82
C TYR A 119 -14.31 -32.79 18.94
N THR A 120 -13.98 -32.25 20.11
CA THR A 120 -13.84 -30.81 20.38
C THR A 120 -12.72 -30.19 19.55
N ILE A 121 -11.57 -30.85 19.42
CA ILE A 121 -10.49 -30.40 18.55
C ILE A 121 -10.96 -30.40 17.09
N ARG A 122 -11.61 -31.47 16.63
CA ARG A 122 -12.14 -31.54 15.25
C ARG A 122 -13.18 -30.46 14.98
N THR A 123 -14.13 -30.23 15.89
CA THR A 123 -15.15 -29.19 15.72
C THR A 123 -14.55 -27.80 15.81
N THR A 124 -13.58 -27.56 16.70
CA THR A 124 -12.87 -26.27 16.80
C THR A 124 -12.03 -26.01 15.55
N VAL A 125 -11.33 -27.01 15.02
CA VAL A 125 -10.57 -26.89 13.76
C VAL A 125 -11.51 -26.67 12.57
N ALA A 126 -12.64 -27.38 12.50
CA ALA A 126 -13.63 -27.18 11.44
C ALA A 126 -14.25 -25.77 11.50
N LYS A 127 -14.60 -25.31 12.71
CA LYS A 127 -15.13 -23.96 12.93
C LYS A 127 -14.09 -22.89 12.60
N SER A 128 -12.86 -23.04 13.08
CA SER A 128 -11.75 -22.13 12.74
C SER A 128 -11.49 -22.09 11.24
N LYS A 129 -11.52 -23.23 10.54
CA LYS A 129 -11.39 -23.26 9.07
C LYS A 129 -12.53 -22.51 8.39
N ALA A 130 -13.78 -22.69 8.86
CA ALA A 130 -14.93 -21.96 8.33
C ALA A 130 -14.82 -20.45 8.58
N ASP A 131 -14.42 -20.03 9.78
CA ASP A 131 -14.21 -18.63 10.14
C ASP A 131 -13.10 -17.99 9.28
N ILE A 132 -11.99 -18.71 9.05
CA ILE A 132 -10.91 -18.26 8.15
C ILE A 132 -11.44 -18.08 6.73
N ILE A 133 -12.18 -19.06 6.19
CA ILE A 133 -12.75 -18.97 4.84
C ILE A 133 -13.72 -17.79 4.73
N GLN A 134 -14.56 -17.58 5.75
CA GLN A 134 -15.50 -16.47 5.80
C GLN A 134 -14.78 -15.12 5.83
N ASN A 135 -13.75 -14.99 6.66
CA ASN A 135 -12.92 -13.78 6.71
C ASN A 135 -12.21 -13.51 5.38
N LEU A 136 -11.72 -14.56 4.72
CA LEU A 136 -11.08 -14.46 3.41
C LEU A 136 -12.08 -13.99 2.33
N HIS A 137 -13.30 -14.54 2.35
CA HIS A 137 -14.38 -14.10 1.45
C HIS A 137 -14.80 -12.64 1.70
N GLN A 138 -14.87 -12.22 2.97
CA GLN A 138 -15.16 -10.83 3.33
C GLN A 138 -14.07 -9.87 2.86
N LEU A 139 -12.79 -10.21 3.06
CA LEU A 139 -11.66 -9.42 2.56
C LEU A 139 -11.66 -9.32 1.03
N GLN A 140 -11.94 -10.42 0.34
CA GLN A 140 -12.04 -10.42 -1.11
C GLN A 140 -13.21 -9.57 -1.60
N THR A 141 -14.38 -9.65 -0.95
CA THR A 141 -15.54 -8.82 -1.28
C THR A 141 -15.26 -7.34 -1.04
N GLN A 142 -14.62 -6.99 0.09
CA GLN A 142 -14.23 -5.61 0.37
C GLN A 142 -13.20 -5.08 -0.62
N ASN A 143 -12.22 -5.91 -1.01
CA ASN A 143 -11.23 -5.51 -2.01
C ASN A 143 -11.88 -5.32 -3.39
N ASN A 144 -12.78 -6.19 -3.80
CA ASN A 144 -13.53 -6.03 -5.05
C ASN A 144 -14.39 -4.77 -5.02
N GLN A 145 -15.11 -4.49 -3.93
CA GLN A 145 -15.86 -3.24 -3.78
C GLN A 145 -14.98 -1.99 -3.83
N LYS A 146 -13.75 -2.06 -3.29
CA LYS A 146 -12.78 -0.96 -3.39
C LYS A 146 -12.28 -0.81 -4.83
N LEU A 147 -12.05 -1.91 -5.55
CA LEU A 147 -11.72 -1.90 -6.97
C LEU A 147 -12.84 -1.27 -7.80
N ASP A 148 -14.10 -1.67 -7.60
CA ASP A 148 -15.26 -1.11 -8.29
C ASP A 148 -15.38 0.41 -8.05
N LYS A 149 -15.16 0.86 -6.81
CA LYS A 149 -15.15 2.30 -6.48
C LYS A 149 -13.99 3.04 -7.14
N ILE A 150 -12.82 2.41 -7.25
CA ILE A 150 -11.66 2.99 -7.94
C ILE A 150 -12.00 3.13 -9.42
N ASP A 151 -12.56 2.09 -10.05
CA ASP A 151 -12.98 2.12 -11.45
C ASP A 151 -14.07 3.17 -11.71
N GLU A 152 -15.03 3.33 -10.80
CA GLU A 152 -16.05 4.37 -10.87
C GLU A 152 -15.45 5.78 -10.75
N VAL A 153 -14.50 5.99 -9.83
CA VAL A 153 -13.78 7.26 -9.68
C VAL A 153 -12.90 7.55 -10.90
N LEU A 154 -12.29 6.53 -11.51
CA LEU A 154 -11.48 6.64 -12.71
C LEU A 154 -12.36 6.99 -13.93
N ALA A 155 -13.51 6.34 -14.06
CA ALA A 155 -14.50 6.64 -15.09
C ALA A 155 -15.10 8.05 -14.92
N LEU A 156 -15.35 8.49 -13.68
CA LEU A 156 -15.78 9.85 -13.36
C LEU A 156 -14.70 10.88 -13.72
N HIS A 157 -13.44 10.64 -13.35
CA HIS A 157 -12.34 11.52 -13.75
C HIS A 157 -12.19 11.57 -15.27
N GLN A 158 -12.28 10.42 -15.96
CA GLN A 158 -12.18 10.38 -17.41
C GLN A 158 -13.36 11.09 -18.09
N LYS A 159 -14.57 11.03 -17.51
CA LYS A 159 -15.72 11.86 -17.94
C LYS A 159 -15.58 13.33 -17.59
N GLN A 160 -14.96 13.67 -16.47
CA GLN A 160 -14.73 15.06 -16.07
C GLN A 160 -13.61 15.72 -16.90
N PHE A 161 -12.73 14.91 -17.48
CA PHE A 161 -11.76 15.26 -18.52
C PHE A 161 -12.25 14.97 -19.94
N THR A 162 -13.55 14.74 -20.19
CA THR A 162 -14.03 14.68 -21.58
C THR A 162 -13.68 15.99 -22.27
N ASN A 163 -13.01 15.85 -23.41
CA ASN A 163 -12.54 16.94 -24.24
C ASN A 163 -13.60 18.02 -24.46
N ASP A 164 -14.90 17.71 -24.46
CA ASP A 164 -15.99 18.67 -24.62
C ASP A 164 -15.88 19.93 -23.74
N GLY A 165 -15.54 19.80 -22.45
CA GLY A 165 -15.42 20.96 -21.56
C GLY A 165 -14.13 21.75 -21.73
N LEU A 166 -13.08 21.09 -22.23
CA LEU A 166 -11.80 21.73 -22.57
C LEU A 166 -11.87 22.39 -23.95
N ASP A 167 -12.48 21.73 -24.92
CA ASP A 167 -12.72 22.17 -26.29
C ASP A 167 -13.67 23.35 -26.32
N GLU A 168 -14.72 23.37 -25.48
CA GLU A 168 -15.60 24.52 -25.35
C GLU A 168 -14.84 25.73 -24.76
N LYS A 169 -13.98 25.51 -23.76
CA LYS A 169 -13.11 26.57 -23.24
C LYS A 169 -12.08 27.04 -24.25
N ILE A 170 -11.47 26.14 -25.02
CA ILE A 170 -10.51 26.47 -26.09
C ILE A 170 -11.22 27.26 -27.19
N LYS A 171 -12.44 26.88 -27.57
CA LYS A 171 -13.25 27.57 -28.56
C LYS A 171 -13.68 28.97 -28.10
N ILE A 172 -14.10 29.12 -26.86
CA ILE A 172 -14.41 30.45 -26.28
C ILE A 172 -13.15 31.32 -26.21
N LEU A 173 -11.99 30.72 -25.89
CA LEU A 173 -10.72 31.44 -25.83
C LEU A 173 -10.28 31.90 -27.24
N SER A 174 -10.43 31.05 -28.27
CA SER A 174 -10.11 31.41 -29.65
C SER A 174 -11.04 32.49 -30.18
N GLU A 175 -12.36 32.38 -29.93
CA GLU A 175 -13.33 33.41 -30.34
C GLU A 175 -13.06 34.75 -29.67
N LYS A 176 -12.71 34.78 -28.37
CA LYS A 176 -12.27 36.01 -27.70
C LYS A 176 -10.98 36.57 -28.28
N HIS A 177 -10.01 35.71 -28.58
CA HIS A 177 -8.75 36.15 -29.18
C HIS A 177 -8.98 36.78 -30.56
N ASP A 178 -9.84 36.19 -31.39
CA ASP A 178 -10.18 36.71 -32.71
C ASP A 178 -10.93 38.05 -32.61
N GLN A 179 -11.87 38.18 -31.65
CA GLN A 179 -12.56 39.45 -31.39
C GLN A 179 -11.60 40.57 -30.96
N VAL A 180 -10.65 40.27 -30.06
CA VAL A 180 -9.64 41.23 -29.61
C VAL A 180 -8.68 41.61 -30.75
N CYS A 181 -8.32 40.65 -31.61
CA CYS A 181 -7.49 40.91 -32.77
C CYS A 181 -8.20 41.84 -33.78
N GLU A 182 -9.47 41.58 -34.08
CA GLU A 182 -10.28 42.43 -34.97
C GLU A 182 -10.58 43.80 -34.36
N SER A 183 -10.86 43.90 -33.05
CA SER A 183 -11.03 45.21 -32.41
C SER A 183 -9.74 46.01 -32.45
N SER A 184 -8.60 45.39 -32.13
CA SER A 184 -7.29 46.05 -32.16
C SER A 184 -6.92 46.49 -33.58
N LYS A 185 -7.27 45.71 -34.61
CA LYS A 185 -7.06 46.07 -36.01
C LYS A 185 -7.93 47.27 -36.43
N LYS A 186 -9.18 47.34 -35.97
CA LYS A 186 -10.05 48.51 -36.20
C LYS A 186 -9.51 49.76 -35.50
N ASP A 187 -9.06 49.64 -34.26
CA ASP A 187 -8.46 50.75 -33.51
C ASP A 187 -7.20 51.26 -34.24
N LEU A 188 -6.38 50.37 -34.76
CA LEU A 188 -5.17 50.71 -35.51
C LEU A 188 -5.49 51.39 -36.86
N GLN A 189 -6.59 50.99 -37.51
CA GLN A 189 -7.09 51.68 -38.71
C GLN A 189 -7.60 53.09 -38.39
N ILE A 190 -8.37 53.26 -37.31
CA ILE A 190 -8.86 54.57 -36.87
C ILE A 190 -7.66 55.48 -36.58
N LEU A 191 -6.70 55.01 -35.80
CA LEU A 191 -5.51 55.77 -35.43
C LEU A 191 -4.67 56.15 -36.66
N LYS A 192 -4.58 55.26 -37.66
CA LYS A 192 -3.96 55.58 -38.95
C LYS A 192 -4.70 56.70 -39.69
N THR A 193 -6.03 56.66 -39.69
CA THR A 193 -6.87 57.66 -40.36
C THR A 193 -6.74 59.03 -39.70
N ASP A 194 -6.72 59.06 -38.36
CA ASP A 194 -6.51 60.29 -37.58
C ASP A 194 -5.12 60.90 -37.83
N LEU A 195 -4.09 60.04 -37.95
CA LEU A 195 -2.73 60.45 -38.33
C LEU A 195 -2.68 61.07 -39.73
N ASP A 196 -3.37 60.46 -40.69
CA ASP A 196 -3.45 60.98 -42.07
C ASP A 196 -4.18 62.34 -42.10
N GLU A 197 -5.26 62.52 -41.32
CA GLU A 197 -5.98 63.79 -41.22
C GLU A 197 -5.13 64.89 -40.56
N LEU A 198 -4.41 64.58 -39.49
CA LEU A 198 -3.45 65.49 -38.86
C LEU A 198 -2.31 65.88 -39.81
N ALA A 199 -1.80 64.94 -40.60
CA ALA A 199 -0.76 65.22 -41.59
C ALA A 199 -1.26 66.19 -42.68
N ILE A 200 -2.49 66.01 -43.17
CA ILE A 200 -3.12 66.93 -44.13
C ILE A 200 -3.33 68.32 -43.49
N GLY A 201 -3.78 68.37 -42.24
CA GLY A 201 -3.96 69.62 -41.49
C GLY A 201 -2.65 70.41 -41.34
N LEU A 202 -1.57 69.73 -40.98
CA LEU A 202 -0.22 70.32 -40.89
C LEU A 202 0.28 70.82 -42.24
N GLU A 203 0.00 70.10 -43.33
CA GLU A 203 0.40 70.52 -44.67
C GLU A 203 -0.34 71.79 -45.12
N LEU A 204 -1.64 71.89 -44.83
CA LEU A 204 -2.44 73.10 -45.08
C LEU A 204 -1.95 74.29 -44.25
N GLN A 205 -1.64 74.06 -42.96
CA GLN A 205 -1.12 75.10 -42.08
C GLN A 205 0.26 75.61 -42.55
N ASN A 206 1.14 74.70 -43.01
CA ASN A 206 2.41 75.08 -43.62
C ASN A 206 2.22 75.90 -44.91
N LYS A 207 1.24 75.55 -45.75
CA LYS A 207 0.90 76.34 -46.95
C LYS A 207 0.44 77.75 -46.59
N ASP A 208 -0.44 77.89 -45.59
CA ASP A 208 -0.90 79.21 -45.12
C ASP A 208 0.24 80.05 -44.52
N PHE A 209 1.11 79.43 -43.71
CA PHE A 209 2.31 80.08 -43.19
C PHE A 209 3.22 80.57 -44.32
N ASN A 210 3.45 79.73 -45.34
CA ASN A 210 4.32 80.10 -46.47
C ASN A 210 3.76 81.31 -47.24
N ILE A 211 2.44 81.35 -47.46
CA ILE A 211 1.76 82.51 -48.09
C ILE A 211 1.92 83.78 -47.24
N LYS A 212 1.77 83.68 -45.91
CA LYS A 212 1.97 84.82 -45.00
C LYS A 212 3.41 85.32 -45.01
N VAL A 213 4.39 84.42 -45.02
CA VAL A 213 5.82 84.78 -45.09
C VAL A 213 6.14 85.48 -46.42
N ASP A 214 5.64 84.98 -47.54
CA ASP A 214 5.77 85.63 -48.85
C ASP A 214 5.11 87.03 -48.88
N GLY A 215 3.98 87.18 -48.20
CA GLY A 215 3.30 88.48 -48.05
C GLY A 215 4.14 89.48 -47.26
N LEU A 216 4.75 89.05 -46.16
CA LEU A 216 5.65 89.86 -45.35
C LEU A 216 6.93 90.23 -46.10
N ASP A 217 7.51 89.30 -46.86
CA ASP A 217 8.69 89.57 -47.69
C ASP A 217 8.43 90.67 -48.75
N LYS A 218 7.25 90.64 -49.39
CA LYS A 218 6.81 91.70 -50.30
C LYS A 218 6.65 93.04 -49.60
N GLN A 219 6.09 93.06 -48.38
CA GLN A 219 5.96 94.27 -47.59
C GLN A 219 7.32 94.83 -47.15
N ALA A 220 8.24 93.97 -46.72
CA ALA A 220 9.61 94.35 -46.36
C ALA A 220 10.36 94.96 -47.56
N LYS A 221 10.29 94.33 -48.73
CA LYS A 221 10.84 94.89 -49.98
C LYS A 221 10.21 96.24 -50.33
N GLY A 222 8.91 96.40 -50.12
CA GLY A 222 8.21 97.68 -50.32
C GLY A 222 8.65 98.77 -49.32
N LEU A 223 8.97 98.40 -48.08
CA LEU A 223 9.55 99.31 -47.09
C LEU A 223 10.98 99.70 -47.47
N ASP A 224 11.83 98.74 -47.86
CA ASP A 224 13.21 99.02 -48.29
C ASP A 224 13.26 100.05 -49.42
N ILE A 225 12.36 99.95 -50.41
CA ILE A 225 12.25 100.93 -51.50
C ILE A 225 11.87 102.32 -50.97
N LYS A 226 10.94 102.40 -50.00
CA LYS A 226 10.55 103.68 -49.39
C LYS A 226 11.68 104.28 -48.55
N VAL A 227 12.41 103.45 -47.80
CA VAL A 227 13.55 103.88 -46.99
C VAL A 227 14.69 104.38 -47.88
N ALA A 228 14.99 103.68 -48.98
CA ALA A 228 15.96 104.14 -49.98
C ALA A 228 15.57 105.51 -50.54
N LYS A 229 14.30 105.70 -50.90
CA LYS A 229 13.80 106.99 -51.41
C LYS A 229 13.91 108.12 -50.37
N ILE A 230 13.65 107.82 -49.10
CA ILE A 230 13.84 108.79 -48.01
C ILE A 230 15.33 109.09 -47.81
N GLN A 231 16.22 108.11 -47.93
CA GLN A 231 17.67 108.36 -47.89
C GLN A 231 18.11 109.27 -49.03
N ASP A 232 17.63 109.05 -50.24
CA ASP A 232 17.89 109.92 -51.40
C ASP A 232 17.37 111.35 -51.15
N ASP A 233 16.15 111.49 -50.62
CA ASP A 233 15.56 112.78 -50.27
C ASP A 233 16.37 113.50 -49.16
N ILE A 234 16.84 112.78 -48.14
CA ILE A 234 17.70 113.31 -47.07
C ILE A 234 19.04 113.77 -47.65
N GLU A 235 19.65 113.00 -48.56
CA GLU A 235 20.91 113.35 -49.20
C GLU A 235 20.75 114.56 -50.12
N PHE A 236 19.63 114.66 -50.85
CA PHE A 236 19.29 115.83 -51.64
C PHE A 236 19.10 117.09 -50.78
N ILE A 237 18.36 116.99 -49.67
CA ILE A 237 18.18 118.09 -48.71
C ILE A 237 19.53 118.51 -48.14
N LYS A 238 20.36 117.56 -47.71
CA LYS A 238 21.71 117.81 -47.18
C LYS A 238 22.58 118.54 -48.21
N ASN A 239 22.58 118.10 -49.47
CA ASN A 239 23.36 118.73 -50.53
C ASN A 239 22.85 120.15 -50.87
N SER A 240 21.53 120.35 -50.86
CA SER A 240 20.90 121.65 -51.09
C SER A 240 21.19 122.65 -49.97
N LEU A 241 21.18 122.20 -48.70
CA LEU A 241 21.59 123.02 -47.55
C LEU A 241 23.08 123.40 -47.60
N THR A 242 23.92 122.52 -48.15
CA THR A 242 25.36 122.78 -48.30
C THR A 242 25.63 123.78 -49.43
N GLN A 243 24.82 123.79 -50.50
CA GLN A 243 24.96 124.74 -51.61
C GLN A 243 24.36 126.12 -51.36
N LEU A 244 23.38 126.25 -50.44
CA LEU A 244 22.82 127.55 -50.04
C LEU A 244 23.70 128.33 -49.04
N LEU A 245 24.78 127.72 -48.54
CA LEU A 245 25.76 128.37 -47.68
C LEU A 245 27.17 128.35 -48.28
N PRO A 246 27.48 129.31 -49.17
CA PRO A 246 28.82 129.88 -49.19
C PRO A 246 28.77 131.38 -48.97
N LYS A 247 29.43 131.78 -47.88
CA LYS A 247 29.97 133.11 -47.59
C LYS A 247 28.96 134.21 -47.28
N TYR A 248 28.60 134.30 -46.01
CA TYR A 248 28.58 135.59 -45.33
C TYR A 248 29.29 135.47 -43.99
N ASN A 249 29.91 136.59 -43.58
CA ASN A 249 30.67 136.85 -42.37
C ASN A 249 32.17 136.59 -42.59
N GLN A 250 33.01 137.61 -42.88
CA GLN A 250 33.30 138.77 -42.00
C GLN A 250 33.55 138.33 -40.56
#